data_AF-A0A970LBT7-F1
#
_entry.id   AF-A0A970LBT7-F1
#
_cell.length_a   1.000
_cell.length_b   1.000
_cell.length_c   1.000
_cell.angle_alpha   90.00
_cell.angle_beta   90.00
_cell.angle_gamma   90.00
#
_symmetry.space_group_name_H-M   'P 1'
#
loop_
_entity.id
_entity.type
_entity.pdbx_description
1 polymer ?
#
loop_
_entity_poly.entity_id
_entity_poly.type
_entity_poly.pdbx_seq_one_letter_code
_entity_poly.pdbx_strand_id
1 'polypeptide(L)'
;MWIYEKKLEYPVRIKNPNPKMAKLIITQYGGPDGELAASLRYLSQRYIMPIPEAKGLLTDIGTEELAHFEIVGTMVYQLMKGASPEEIKAAGAADYFVDHGRGVYPQSAAGNPFTAAYIQSKGDPVTDLYENLAAEQKARSTYEYLIRTADGADVIEPLQFLREREVVHFQRFGEALMKVQEYLESKKYF
;
A
#
# COMPACT_ATOMS: atom_id res chain seq x y z
N MET A 1 -18.72 -10.07 -0.92
CA MET A 1 -19.38 -8.91 -1.58
C MET A 1 -18.59 -7.67 -1.19
N TRP A 2 -18.30 -6.79 -2.13
CA TRP A 2 -17.64 -5.50 -1.88
C TRP A 2 -18.68 -4.39 -1.99
N ILE A 3 -18.52 -3.35 -1.17
CA ILE A 3 -19.31 -2.11 -1.25
C ILE A 3 -18.32 -0.99 -1.45
N TYR A 4 -18.60 -0.10 -2.39
CA TYR A 4 -17.79 1.08 -2.64
C TYR A 4 -18.57 2.32 -2.23
N GLU A 5 -17.95 3.15 -1.40
CA GLU A 5 -18.45 4.49 -1.09
C GLU A 5 -17.58 5.51 -1.82
N LYS A 6 -18.20 6.50 -2.48
CA LYS A 6 -17.50 7.55 -3.25
C LYS A 6 -16.84 8.59 -2.32
N LYS A 7 -16.01 8.13 -1.39
CA LYS A 7 -15.27 8.94 -0.41
C LYS A 7 -13.94 8.25 -0.13
N LEU A 8 -12.88 9.03 -0.15
CA LEU A 8 -11.58 8.56 0.33
C LEU A 8 -11.64 8.38 1.85
N GLU A 9 -10.95 7.35 2.34
CA GLU A 9 -10.76 7.14 3.78
C GLU A 9 -10.07 8.35 4.43
N TYR A 10 -9.09 8.93 3.74
CA TYR A 10 -8.41 10.17 4.12
C TYR A 10 -8.48 11.21 2.99
N PRO A 11 -8.81 12.48 3.28
CA PRO A 11 -8.94 13.50 2.25
C PRO A 11 -7.61 13.83 1.56
N VAL A 12 -7.58 13.76 0.22
CA VAL A 12 -6.45 14.21 -0.60
C VAL A 12 -6.85 15.45 -1.41
N ARG A 13 -6.19 16.58 -1.14
CA ARG A 13 -6.48 17.89 -1.76
C ARG A 13 -5.20 18.63 -2.14
N ILE A 14 -4.46 18.07 -3.08
CA ILE A 14 -3.19 18.61 -3.59
C ILE A 14 -3.49 19.84 -4.43
N LYS A 15 -2.81 20.95 -4.09
CA LYS A 15 -3.09 22.29 -4.63
C LYS A 15 -2.35 22.55 -5.94
N ASN A 16 -1.12 22.04 -6.06
CA ASN A 16 -0.24 22.35 -7.18
C ASN A 16 0.26 21.06 -7.86
N PRO A 17 0.42 21.07 -9.19
CA PRO A 17 1.07 19.97 -9.89
C PRO A 17 2.52 19.81 -9.40
N ASN A 18 2.96 18.56 -9.23
CA ASN A 18 4.34 18.21 -8.95
C ASN A 18 4.66 16.82 -9.53
N PRO A 19 4.96 16.74 -10.85
CA PRO A 19 5.24 15.48 -11.52
C PRO A 19 6.45 14.72 -10.94
N LYS A 20 7.42 15.44 -10.35
CA LYS A 20 8.56 14.83 -9.68
C LYS A 20 8.11 14.01 -8.48
N MET A 21 7.20 14.56 -7.66
CA MET A 21 6.65 13.83 -6.53
C MET A 21 5.72 12.69 -6.97
N ALA A 22 4.92 12.89 -8.03
CA ALA A 22 4.08 11.82 -8.59
C ALA A 22 4.91 10.59 -8.99
N LYS A 23 6.07 10.82 -9.65
CA LYS A 23 7.01 9.77 -10.04
C LYS A 23 7.58 8.98 -8.85
N LEU A 24 7.68 9.59 -7.67
CA LEU A 24 8.15 8.92 -6.46
C LEU A 24 7.02 8.18 -5.76
N ILE A 25 5.88 8.85 -5.53
CA ILE A 25 4.71 8.31 -4.80
C ILE A 25 4.14 7.07 -5.48
N ILE A 26 4.22 6.98 -6.83
CA ILE A 26 3.73 5.81 -7.57
C ILE A 26 4.31 4.49 -7.04
N THR A 27 5.48 4.51 -6.39
CA THR A 27 6.05 3.30 -5.78
C THR A 27 5.18 2.68 -4.70
N GLN A 28 4.39 3.48 -3.98
CA GLN A 28 3.41 2.96 -3.02
C GLN A 28 2.10 2.55 -3.68
N TYR A 29 1.88 2.90 -4.94
CA TYR A 29 0.73 2.43 -5.70
C TYR A 29 0.97 1.01 -6.24
N GLY A 30 2.06 0.81 -6.99
CA GLY A 30 2.34 -0.46 -7.69
C GLY A 30 3.73 -1.06 -7.49
N GLY A 31 4.51 -0.54 -6.54
CA GLY A 31 5.79 -1.14 -6.16
C GLY A 31 5.65 -2.40 -5.31
N PRO A 32 6.77 -3.10 -5.02
CA PRO A 32 6.76 -4.37 -4.29
C PRO A 32 6.27 -4.26 -2.85
N ASP A 33 6.48 -3.10 -2.24
CA ASP A 33 6.11 -2.79 -0.86
C ASP A 33 4.94 -1.78 -0.79
N GLY A 34 4.16 -1.64 -1.86
CA GLY A 34 3.02 -0.71 -1.94
C GLY A 34 1.66 -1.35 -1.67
N GLU A 35 0.61 -0.52 -1.67
CA GLU A 35 -0.73 -0.87 -1.17
C GLU A 35 -1.41 -1.95 -2.01
N LEU A 36 -1.14 -1.99 -3.32
CA LEU A 36 -1.62 -3.08 -4.16
C LEU A 36 -1.00 -4.42 -3.78
N ALA A 37 0.28 -4.44 -3.38
CA ALA A 37 0.93 -5.64 -2.90
C ALA A 37 0.37 -6.05 -1.54
N ALA A 38 0.21 -5.10 -0.61
CA ALA A 38 -0.36 -5.31 0.72
C ALA A 38 -1.77 -5.90 0.65
N SER A 39 -2.69 -5.22 -0.05
CA SER A 39 -4.08 -5.68 -0.23
C SER A 39 -4.16 -7.10 -0.79
N LEU A 40 -3.48 -7.37 -1.91
CA LEU A 40 -3.52 -8.68 -2.55
C LEU A 40 -2.89 -9.77 -1.67
N ARG A 41 -1.82 -9.46 -0.94
CA ARG A 41 -1.17 -10.39 0.00
C ARG A 41 -2.15 -10.82 1.09
N TYR A 42 -2.71 -9.86 1.83
CA TYR A 42 -3.55 -10.16 3.01
C TYR A 42 -4.87 -10.83 2.61
N LEU A 43 -5.51 -10.34 1.54
CA LEU A 43 -6.75 -10.94 1.03
C LEU A 43 -6.54 -12.35 0.47
N SER A 44 -5.33 -12.69 0.01
CA SER A 44 -4.99 -14.04 -0.46
C SER A 44 -4.69 -15.00 0.69
N GLN A 45 -3.99 -14.54 1.73
CA GLN A 45 -3.59 -15.37 2.86
C GLN A 45 -4.74 -15.70 3.83
N ARG A 46 -5.77 -14.84 3.93
CA ARG A 46 -6.89 -15.03 4.90
C ARG A 46 -7.56 -16.40 4.86
N TYR A 47 -7.58 -17.08 3.71
CA TYR A 47 -8.34 -18.31 3.52
C TYR A 47 -7.81 -19.47 4.37
N ILE A 48 -6.49 -19.50 4.59
CA ILE A 48 -5.81 -20.57 5.32
C ILE A 48 -5.66 -20.29 6.82
N MET A 49 -6.00 -19.07 7.27
CA MET A 49 -5.86 -18.68 8.66
C MET A 49 -6.68 -19.61 9.58
N PRO A 50 -6.07 -20.17 10.64
CA PRO A 50 -6.64 -21.27 11.40
C PRO A 50 -7.66 -20.82 12.45
N ILE A 51 -7.68 -19.54 12.80
CA ILE A 51 -8.58 -18.95 13.78
C ILE A 51 -9.43 -17.84 13.12
N PRO A 52 -10.73 -17.71 13.49
CA PRO A 52 -11.62 -16.68 12.94
C PRO A 52 -11.08 -15.26 13.07
N GLU A 53 -10.41 -14.94 14.17
CA GLU A 53 -9.85 -13.62 14.46
C GLU A 53 -8.76 -13.23 13.47
N ALA A 54 -7.85 -14.15 13.13
CA ALA A 54 -6.80 -13.90 12.14
C ALA A 54 -7.39 -13.79 10.72
N LYS A 55 -8.37 -14.64 10.39
CA LYS A 55 -9.09 -14.55 9.10
C LYS A 55 -9.84 -13.22 8.95
N GLY A 56 -10.48 -12.76 10.03
CA GLY A 56 -11.13 -11.46 10.11
C GLY A 56 -10.12 -10.33 9.93
N LEU A 57 -9.03 -10.34 10.70
CA LEU A 57 -7.99 -9.31 10.64
C LEU A 57 -7.41 -9.14 9.23
N LEU A 58 -7.02 -10.24 8.57
CA LEU A 58 -6.47 -10.17 7.20
C LEU A 58 -7.52 -9.67 6.19
N THR A 59 -8.80 -9.93 6.44
CA THR A 59 -9.89 -9.39 5.61
C THR A 59 -10.06 -7.90 5.83
N ASP A 60 -10.02 -7.45 7.08
CA ASP A 60 -10.23 -6.05 7.45
C ASP A 60 -9.06 -5.19 6.96
N ILE A 61 -7.82 -5.56 7.29
CA ILE A 61 -6.62 -4.82 6.84
C ILE A 61 -6.51 -4.89 5.32
N GLY A 62 -6.61 -6.07 4.69
CA GLY A 62 -6.52 -6.17 3.23
C GLY A 62 -7.61 -5.39 2.47
N THR A 63 -8.75 -5.10 3.13
CA THR A 63 -9.79 -4.21 2.60
C THR A 63 -9.41 -2.75 2.78
N GLU A 64 -8.86 -2.39 3.94
CA GLU A 64 -8.32 -1.06 4.22
C GLU A 64 -7.21 -0.68 3.21
N GLU A 65 -6.33 -1.61 2.88
CA GLU A 65 -5.27 -1.43 1.88
C GLU A 65 -5.80 -1.03 0.49
N LEU A 66 -7.02 -1.46 0.12
CA LEU A 66 -7.63 -1.03 -1.13
C LEU A 66 -8.07 0.44 -1.07
N ALA A 67 -8.43 0.95 0.11
CA ALA A 67 -8.68 2.38 0.32
C ALA A 67 -7.36 3.18 0.30
N HIS A 68 -6.28 2.63 0.86
CA HIS A 68 -4.95 3.22 0.80
C HIS A 68 -4.44 3.30 -0.64
N PHE A 69 -4.64 2.24 -1.41
CA PHE A 69 -4.38 2.20 -2.85
C PHE A 69 -5.13 3.32 -3.60
N GLU A 70 -6.39 3.59 -3.24
CA GLU A 70 -7.18 4.69 -3.81
C GLU A 70 -6.64 6.07 -3.40
N ILE A 71 -6.21 6.24 -2.14
CA ILE A 71 -5.56 7.46 -1.64
C ILE A 71 -4.29 7.74 -2.47
N VAL A 72 -3.38 6.77 -2.57
CA VAL A 72 -2.11 6.94 -3.31
C VAL A 72 -2.38 7.21 -4.79
N GLY A 73 -3.30 6.48 -5.42
CA GLY A 73 -3.69 6.71 -6.81
C GLY A 73 -4.25 8.13 -7.01
N THR A 74 -5.05 8.62 -6.07
CA THR A 74 -5.56 10.00 -6.08
C THR A 74 -4.45 11.02 -5.95
N MET A 75 -3.47 10.78 -5.07
CA MET A 75 -2.30 11.66 -4.93
C MET A 75 -1.53 11.77 -6.24
N VAL A 76 -1.18 10.64 -6.86
CA VAL A 76 -0.48 10.61 -8.15
C VAL A 76 -1.27 11.37 -9.22
N TYR A 77 -2.58 11.11 -9.31
CA TYR A 77 -3.45 11.80 -10.27
C TYR A 77 -3.44 13.31 -10.07
N GLN A 78 -3.63 13.79 -8.83
CA GLN A 78 -3.67 15.23 -8.55
C GLN A 78 -2.31 15.90 -8.76
N LEU A 79 -1.19 15.22 -8.47
CA LEU A 79 0.16 15.74 -8.71
C LEU A 79 0.51 15.85 -10.20
N MET A 80 -0.06 15.01 -11.05
CA MET A 80 0.12 15.08 -12.51
C MET A 80 -0.87 16.04 -13.16
N LYS A 81 -2.02 16.28 -12.53
CA LYS A 81 -3.12 17.08 -13.09
C LYS A 81 -2.67 18.53 -13.31
N GLY A 82 -2.78 19.00 -14.55
CA GLY A 82 -2.48 20.39 -14.91
C GLY A 82 -1.02 20.66 -15.27
N ALA A 83 -0.08 19.74 -15.00
CA ALA A 83 1.30 19.89 -15.44
C ALA A 83 1.42 19.81 -16.97
N SER A 84 2.16 20.72 -17.60
CA SER A 84 2.44 20.68 -19.04
C SER A 84 3.40 19.53 -19.40
N PRO A 85 3.43 19.08 -20.66
CA PRO A 85 4.43 18.10 -21.10
C PRO A 85 5.88 18.55 -20.83
N GLU A 86 6.16 19.86 -20.92
CA GLU A 86 7.47 20.43 -20.64
C GLU A 86 7.83 20.32 -19.15
N GLU A 87 6.89 20.60 -18.25
CA GLU A 87 7.07 20.44 -16.80
C GLU A 87 7.29 18.97 -16.42
N ILE A 88 6.52 18.05 -17.01
CA ILE A 88 6.66 16.61 -16.80
C ILE A 88 8.03 16.11 -17.28
N LYS A 89 8.49 16.59 -18.44
CA LYS A 89 9.82 16.30 -18.97
C LYS A 89 10.93 16.85 -18.06
N ALA A 90 10.80 18.10 -17.60
CA ALA A 90 11.75 18.72 -16.68
C ALA A 90 11.82 17.99 -15.32
N ALA A 91 10.72 17.40 -14.88
CA ALA A 91 10.66 16.53 -13.70
C ALA A 91 11.27 15.13 -13.89
N GLY A 92 11.75 14.80 -15.10
CA GLY A 92 12.31 13.48 -15.41
C GLY A 92 11.27 12.38 -15.53
N ALA A 93 10.01 12.72 -15.85
CA ALA A 93 8.89 11.78 -16.01
C ALA A 93 8.43 11.68 -17.49
N ALA A 94 9.31 12.02 -18.43
CA ALA A 94 9.02 11.96 -19.86
C ALA A 94 8.65 10.55 -20.34
N ASP A 95 9.43 9.54 -19.94
CA ASP A 95 9.20 8.15 -20.35
C ASP A 95 7.82 7.66 -19.88
N TYR A 96 7.48 7.92 -18.60
CA TYR A 96 6.16 7.64 -18.05
C TYR A 96 5.03 8.33 -18.82
N PHE A 97 5.24 9.60 -19.20
CA PHE A 97 4.23 10.36 -19.93
C PHE A 97 4.00 9.84 -21.34
N VAL A 98 5.04 9.35 -22.02
CA VAL A 98 4.90 8.74 -23.34
C VAL A 98 4.10 7.45 -23.26
N ASP A 99 4.37 6.62 -22.25
CA ASP A 99 3.72 5.31 -22.10
C ASP A 99 2.30 5.42 -21.54
N HIS A 100 2.04 6.37 -20.64
CA HIS A 100 0.83 6.41 -19.81
C HIS A 100 0.14 7.78 -19.75
N GLY A 101 0.69 8.80 -20.40
CA GLY A 101 0.20 10.17 -20.30
C GLY A 101 0.21 10.66 -18.85
N ARG A 102 -0.97 11.00 -18.34
CA ARG A 102 -1.19 11.36 -16.93
C ARG A 102 -1.99 10.31 -16.16
N GLY A 103 -2.17 9.13 -16.76
CA GLY A 103 -2.85 8.00 -16.11
C GLY A 103 -2.06 7.52 -14.90
N VAL A 104 -2.74 6.81 -14.00
CA VAL A 104 -2.11 6.13 -12.86
C VAL A 104 -1.89 4.68 -13.26
N TYR A 105 -0.63 4.30 -13.50
CA TYR A 105 -0.24 2.96 -13.91
C TYR A 105 0.41 2.22 -12.72
N PRO A 106 -0.01 0.98 -12.39
CA PRO A 106 0.53 0.24 -11.26
C PRO A 106 1.98 -0.21 -11.53
N GLN A 107 2.93 0.62 -11.09
CA GLN A 107 4.37 0.35 -11.18
C GLN A 107 5.14 0.93 -9.99
N SER A 108 6.39 0.51 -9.82
CA SER A 108 7.36 1.15 -8.93
C SER A 108 7.86 2.50 -9.48
N ALA A 109 8.49 3.33 -8.63
CA ALA A 109 9.15 4.57 -9.07
C ALA A 109 10.29 4.34 -10.09
N ALA A 110 10.85 3.13 -10.12
CA ALA A 110 11.86 2.71 -11.10
C ALA A 110 11.26 2.26 -12.44
N GLY A 111 9.94 2.25 -12.59
CA GLY A 111 9.26 1.86 -13.84
C GLY A 111 8.97 0.36 -13.97
N ASN A 112 9.23 -0.46 -12.95
CA ASN A 112 8.87 -1.88 -12.99
C ASN A 112 7.36 -2.03 -12.75
N PRO A 113 6.59 -2.62 -13.69
CA PRO A 113 5.17 -2.91 -13.49
C PRO A 113 4.93 -3.77 -12.26
N PHE A 114 3.74 -3.63 -11.67
CA PHE A 114 3.30 -4.53 -10.61
C PHE A 114 3.29 -5.98 -11.13
N THR A 115 3.74 -6.91 -10.28
CA THR A 115 3.72 -8.34 -10.57
C THR A 115 3.39 -9.13 -9.32
N ALA A 116 2.66 -10.24 -9.49
CA ALA A 116 2.39 -11.18 -8.40
C ALA A 116 3.68 -11.75 -7.77
N ALA A 117 4.83 -11.65 -8.45
CA ALA A 117 6.12 -12.04 -7.90
C ALA A 117 6.56 -11.19 -6.68
N TYR A 118 5.92 -10.04 -6.41
CA TYR A 118 6.21 -9.20 -5.25
C TYR A 118 5.60 -9.71 -3.94
N ILE A 119 4.63 -10.62 -4.00
CA ILE A 119 3.92 -11.13 -2.82
C ILE A 119 4.13 -12.63 -2.66
N GLN A 120 4.00 -13.13 -1.44
CA GLN A 120 3.89 -14.54 -1.15
C GLN A 120 2.59 -14.83 -0.37
N SER A 121 2.11 -16.05 -0.53
CA SER A 121 0.99 -16.64 0.22
C SER A 121 1.29 -18.13 0.27
N LYS A 122 1.87 -18.56 1.39
CA LYS A 122 2.54 -19.86 1.50
C LYS A 122 1.61 -20.95 2.02
N GLY A 123 0.48 -20.59 2.62
CA GLY A 123 -0.44 -21.54 3.22
C GLY A 123 -0.02 -21.96 4.64
N ASP A 124 1.15 -21.52 5.11
CA ASP A 124 1.57 -21.66 6.50
C ASP A 124 1.26 -20.35 7.23
N PRO A 125 0.34 -20.36 8.21
CA PRO A 125 -0.18 -19.12 8.79
C PRO A 125 0.86 -18.34 9.61
N VAL A 126 1.87 -19.03 10.17
CA VAL A 126 2.97 -18.36 10.90
C VAL A 126 3.90 -17.65 9.92
N THR A 127 4.29 -18.32 8.84
CA THR A 127 5.11 -17.77 7.76
C THR A 127 4.43 -16.56 7.12
N ASP A 128 3.13 -16.70 6.79
CA ASP A 128 2.35 -15.64 6.16
C ASP A 128 2.24 -14.40 7.07
N LEU A 129 2.05 -14.57 8.39
CA LEU A 129 2.01 -13.45 9.34
C LEU A 129 3.39 -12.78 9.53
N TYR A 130 4.50 -13.53 9.49
CA TYR A 130 5.83 -12.94 9.47
C TYR A 130 6.10 -12.14 8.19
N GLU A 131 5.64 -12.64 7.04
CA GLU A 131 5.70 -11.88 5.80
C GLU A 131 4.95 -10.55 5.92
N ASN A 132 3.75 -10.56 6.51
CA ASN A 132 2.94 -9.35 6.70
C ASN A 132 3.64 -8.35 7.61
N LEU A 133 4.18 -8.79 8.75
CA LEU A 133 5.00 -7.93 9.62
C LEU A 133 6.18 -7.28 8.87
N ALA A 134 6.86 -8.04 8.01
CA ALA A 134 7.94 -7.51 7.20
C ALA A 134 7.46 -6.55 6.11
N ALA A 135 6.30 -6.82 5.51
CA ALA A 135 5.67 -5.96 4.50
C ALA A 135 5.38 -4.56 5.07
N GLU A 136 4.65 -4.48 6.18
CA GLU A 136 4.31 -3.23 6.88
C GLU A 136 5.56 -2.42 7.25
N GLN A 137 6.63 -3.07 7.70
CA GLN A 137 7.87 -2.37 8.04
C GLN A 137 8.61 -1.79 6.83
N LYS A 138 8.54 -2.45 5.68
CA LYS A 138 9.12 -1.96 4.42
C LYS A 138 8.29 -0.81 3.84
N ALA A 139 6.97 -0.94 3.86
CA ALA A 139 6.04 0.09 3.43
C ALA A 139 6.16 1.35 4.33
N ARG A 140 6.15 1.20 5.68
CA ARG A 140 6.47 2.29 6.63
C ARG A 140 7.76 3.03 6.29
N SER A 141 8.83 2.29 6.02
CA SER A 141 10.15 2.88 5.71
C SER A 141 10.11 3.67 4.40
N THR A 142 9.42 3.14 3.39
CA THR A 142 9.19 3.83 2.12
C THR A 142 8.38 5.11 2.30
N TYR A 143 7.32 5.08 3.11
CA TYR A 143 6.59 6.30 3.47
C TYR A 143 7.46 7.33 4.20
N GLU A 144 8.31 6.91 5.13
CA GLU A 144 9.25 7.80 5.80
C GLU A 144 10.25 8.45 4.83
N TYR A 145 10.67 7.75 3.78
CA TYR A 145 11.49 8.34 2.72
C TYR A 145 10.71 9.32 1.85
N LEU A 146 9.47 8.98 1.47
CA LEU A 146 8.61 9.88 0.71
C LEU A 146 8.36 11.18 1.48
N ILE A 147 8.02 11.09 2.77
CA ILE A 147 7.80 12.25 3.65
C ILE A 147 9.05 13.16 3.70
N ARG A 148 10.26 12.58 3.77
CA ARG A 148 11.52 13.37 3.77
C ARG A 148 11.80 14.07 2.44
N THR A 149 11.23 13.58 1.34
CA THR A 149 11.41 14.15 0.00
C THR A 149 10.25 15.02 -0.47
N ALA A 150 9.13 14.98 0.24
CA ALA A 150 7.92 15.72 -0.11
C ALA A 150 7.98 17.15 0.40
N ASP A 151 7.35 18.05 -0.37
CA ASP A 151 7.10 19.44 0.02
C ASP A 151 5.59 19.69 0.02
N GLY A 152 5.11 20.52 0.94
CA GLY A 152 3.70 20.90 1.04
C GLY A 152 2.88 19.99 1.96
N ALA A 153 2.13 20.61 2.87
CA ALA A 153 1.30 19.90 3.85
C ALA A 153 0.22 19.03 3.18
N ASP A 154 -0.31 19.48 2.04
CA ASP A 154 -1.31 18.77 1.23
C ASP A 154 -0.81 17.45 0.61
N VAL A 155 0.52 17.24 0.56
CA VAL A 155 1.15 15.97 0.19
C VAL A 155 1.63 15.21 1.42
N ILE A 156 2.23 15.91 2.39
CA ILE A 156 2.82 15.29 3.59
C ILE A 156 1.75 14.69 4.51
N GLU A 157 0.62 15.34 4.71
CA GLU A 157 -0.43 14.88 5.63
C GLU A 157 -1.03 13.53 5.23
N PRO A 158 -1.43 13.28 3.96
CA PRO A 158 -1.84 11.94 3.53
C PRO A 158 -0.75 10.88 3.70
N LEU A 159 0.52 11.21 3.42
CA LEU A 159 1.64 10.26 3.62
C LEU A 159 1.85 9.94 5.11
N GLN A 160 1.68 10.91 6.00
CA GLN A 160 1.74 10.69 7.44
C GLN A 160 0.59 9.81 7.94
N PHE A 161 -0.62 10.01 7.40
CA PHE A 161 -1.76 9.13 7.69
C PHE A 161 -1.43 7.70 7.31
N LEU A 162 -1.03 7.44 6.06
CA LEU A 162 -0.69 6.11 5.56
C LEU A 162 0.42 5.48 6.41
N ARG A 163 1.52 6.21 6.64
CA ARG A 163 2.63 5.78 7.50
C ARG A 163 2.18 5.34 8.90
N GLU A 164 1.19 6.01 9.48
CA GLU A 164 0.69 5.65 10.80
C GLU A 164 -0.18 4.39 10.76
N ARG A 165 -0.90 4.16 9.66
CA ARG A 165 -1.65 2.91 9.43
C ARG A 165 -0.72 1.70 9.39
N GLU A 166 0.44 1.81 8.73
CA GLU A 166 1.48 0.77 8.73
C GLU A 166 1.90 0.34 10.14
N VAL A 167 2.04 1.31 11.06
CA VAL A 167 2.41 1.02 12.45
C VAL A 167 1.29 0.26 13.16
N VAL A 168 0.04 0.64 12.92
CA VAL A 168 -1.12 -0.03 13.50
C VAL A 168 -1.24 -1.44 12.93
N HIS A 169 -1.15 -1.61 11.62
CA HIS A 169 -1.25 -2.91 10.95
C HIS A 169 -0.14 -3.86 11.41
N PHE A 170 1.11 -3.38 11.49
CA PHE A 170 2.23 -4.15 12.05
C PHE A 170 1.91 -4.67 13.46
N GLN A 171 1.40 -3.81 14.34
CA GLN A 171 1.03 -4.22 15.70
C GLN A 171 -0.08 -5.27 15.69
N ARG A 172 -1.12 -5.10 14.86
CA ARG A 172 -2.22 -6.06 14.76
C ARG A 172 -1.80 -7.40 14.20
N PHE A 173 -0.91 -7.44 13.20
CA PHE A 173 -0.35 -8.70 12.72
C PHE A 173 0.50 -9.39 13.81
N GLY A 174 1.22 -8.63 14.64
CA GLY A 174 1.96 -9.16 15.78
C GLY A 174 1.04 -9.81 16.82
N GLU A 175 -0.06 -9.15 17.16
CA GLU A 175 -1.10 -9.71 18.05
C GLU A 175 -1.73 -10.98 17.46
N ALA A 176 -2.02 -11.00 16.16
CA ALA A 176 -2.56 -12.18 15.50
C ALA A 176 -1.58 -13.34 15.46
N LEU A 177 -0.28 -13.06 15.24
CA LEU A 177 0.78 -14.07 15.24
C LEU A 177 0.84 -14.80 16.57
N MET A 178 0.83 -14.07 17.69
CA MET A 178 0.82 -14.67 19.03
C MET A 178 -0.37 -15.62 19.21
N LYS A 179 -1.58 -15.18 18.87
CA LYS A 179 -2.80 -15.99 18.97
C LYS A 179 -2.76 -17.24 18.08
N VAL A 180 -2.25 -17.11 16.86
CA VAL A 180 -2.11 -18.23 15.93
C VAL A 180 -1.12 -19.26 16.47
N GLN A 181 0.02 -18.82 17.01
CA GLN A 181 1.01 -19.73 17.61
C GLN A 181 0.43 -20.46 18.82
N GLU A 182 -0.24 -19.75 19.73
CA GLU A 182 -0.93 -20.35 20.88
C GLU A 182 -1.96 -21.40 20.44
N TYR A 183 -2.76 -21.11 19.40
CA TYR A 183 -3.72 -22.07 18.85
C TYR A 183 -3.05 -23.32 18.28
N LEU A 184 -1.92 -23.16 17.58
CA LEU A 184 -1.19 -24.27 16.98
C LEU A 184 -0.49 -25.16 18.03
N GLU A 185 -0.03 -24.58 19.14
CA GLU A 185 0.59 -25.30 20.25
C GLU A 185 -0.45 -25.96 21.17
N SER A 186 -1.71 -25.53 21.13
CA SER A 186 -2.78 -26.08 21.96
C SER A 186 -3.08 -27.55 21.62
N LYS A 187 -3.27 -28.38 22.67
CA LYS A 187 -3.74 -29.77 22.49
C LYS A 187 -5.18 -29.75 21.94
N LYS A 188 -5.36 -30.26 20.73
CA LYS A 188 -6.67 -30.44 20.12
C LYS A 188 -7.27 -31.78 20.59
N TYR A 189 -8.34 -31.71 21.36
CA TYR A 189 -9.17 -32.88 21.66
C TYR A 189 -10.30 -32.93 20.62
N PHE A 190 -10.41 -34.04 19.89
CA PHE A 190 -11.38 -34.27 18.82
C PHE A 190 -12.45 -35.26 19.27
#